data_AF-A0A2U8VUL9-F1
#
_entry.id   AF-A0A2U8VUL9-F1
#
_cell.length_a   1.000
_cell.length_b   1.000
_cell.length_c   1.000
_cell.angle_alpha   90.00
_cell.angle_beta   90.00
_cell.angle_gamma   90.00
#
_symmetry.space_group_name_H-M   'P 1'
#
loop_
_entity.id
_entity.type
_entity.pdbx_description
1 polymer ?
#
loop_
_entity_poly.entity_id
_entity_poly.type
_entity_poly.pdbx_seq_one_letter_code
_entity_poly.pdbx_strand_id
1 'polypeptide(L)'
;MSTNPTYEVPTEMRDFAEKSVEQARKAFDSFIGAARRTADTVHGSAELARTNAQDVSARGFEYAEQNVNAAFDLAQKLVRSRDLQEAMQHQAEFVRSQFAAIQSQAKEFSGLAQSAMQQGAERAKSAMQESADQARKAMEQGANAAQQTAQDAQHAAQNTAEKSGY
;
A
#
# COMPACT_ATOMS: atom_id res chain seq x y z
N MET A 1 -23.97 -48.17 -32.09
CA MET A 1 -23.39 -47.57 -30.87
C MET A 1 -22.34 -46.58 -31.30
N SER A 2 -22.61 -45.28 -31.18
CA SER A 2 -21.66 -44.25 -31.61
C SER A 2 -20.56 -44.12 -30.57
N THR A 3 -19.40 -44.68 -30.86
CA THR A 3 -18.15 -44.41 -30.13
C THR A 3 -17.82 -42.93 -30.35
N ASN A 4 -18.13 -42.08 -29.36
CA ASN A 4 -17.55 -40.74 -29.33
C ASN A 4 -16.02 -40.91 -29.30
N PRO A 5 -15.26 -40.41 -30.28
CA PRO A 5 -13.82 -40.42 -30.18
C PRO A 5 -13.45 -39.52 -29.01
N THR A 6 -12.93 -40.11 -27.94
CA THR A 6 -12.31 -39.37 -26.84
C THR A 6 -11.29 -38.43 -27.47
N TYR A 7 -11.50 -37.12 -27.32
CA TYR A 7 -10.60 -36.12 -27.86
C TYR A 7 -9.31 -36.13 -27.00
N GLU A 8 -8.28 -36.81 -27.50
CA GLU A 8 -6.96 -36.89 -26.89
C GLU A 8 -6.00 -35.97 -27.66
N VAL A 9 -5.28 -35.10 -26.94
CA VAL A 9 -4.28 -34.21 -27.55
C VAL A 9 -3.02 -35.02 -27.93
N PRO A 10 -2.52 -34.94 -29.17
CA PRO A 10 -1.29 -35.64 -29.59
C PRO A 10 -0.07 -35.27 -28.73
N THR A 11 0.79 -36.24 -28.42
CA THR A 11 1.94 -36.08 -27.53
C THR A 11 2.96 -35.06 -28.05
N GLU A 12 3.21 -35.02 -29.36
CA GLU A 12 4.18 -34.09 -29.95
C GLU A 12 3.72 -32.63 -29.81
N MET A 13 2.41 -32.39 -29.94
CA MET A 13 1.83 -31.06 -29.72
C MET A 13 1.92 -30.66 -28.25
N ARG A 14 1.71 -31.62 -27.35
CA ARG A 14 1.86 -31.45 -25.90
C ARG A 14 3.28 -31.04 -25.53
N ASP A 15 4.27 -31.79 -26.00
CA ASP A 15 5.68 -31.56 -25.70
C ASP A 15 6.17 -30.22 -26.25
N PHE A 16 5.73 -29.86 -27.47
CA PHE A 16 6.05 -28.57 -28.06
C PHE A 16 5.44 -27.41 -27.26
N ALA A 17 4.17 -27.52 -26.88
CA ALA A 17 3.52 -26.51 -26.07
C ALA A 17 4.15 -26.41 -24.67
N GLU A 18 4.58 -27.52 -24.08
CA GLU A 18 5.22 -27.54 -22.75
C GLU A 18 6.54 -26.79 -22.79
N LYS A 19 7.38 -27.09 -23.79
CA LYS A 19 8.64 -26.37 -24.04
C LYS A 19 8.39 -24.88 -24.29
N SER A 20 7.30 -24.53 -24.97
CA SER A 20 6.96 -23.14 -25.28
C SER A 20 6.55 -22.37 -24.03
N VAL A 21 5.70 -22.96 -23.17
CA VAL A 21 5.30 -22.38 -21.88
C VAL A 21 6.51 -22.21 -20.97
N GLU A 22 7.40 -23.20 -20.92
CA GLU A 22 8.60 -23.12 -20.09
C GLU A 22 9.57 -22.03 -20.57
N GLN A 23 9.76 -21.89 -21.88
CA GLN A 23 10.58 -20.83 -22.46
C GLN A 23 9.99 -19.44 -22.19
N ALA A 24 8.67 -19.28 -22.34
CA ALA A 24 7.98 -18.03 -22.05
C ALA A 24 8.11 -17.64 -20.58
N ARG A 25 7.99 -18.60 -19.65
CA ARG A 25 8.20 -18.37 -18.21
C ARG A 25 9.64 -17.88 -17.94
N LYS A 26 10.65 -18.56 -18.48
CA LYS A 26 12.06 -18.15 -18.32
C LYS A 26 12.32 -16.73 -18.83
N ALA A 27 11.73 -16.37 -19.97
CA ALA A 27 11.85 -15.02 -20.52
C ALA A 27 11.20 -13.98 -19.62
N PHE A 28 10.01 -14.28 -19.09
CA PHE A 28 9.32 -13.41 -18.14
C PHE A 28 10.10 -13.22 -16.84
N ASP A 29 10.60 -14.31 -16.24
CA ASP A 29 11.39 -14.26 -15.00
C ASP A 29 12.65 -13.39 -15.19
N SER A 30 13.33 -13.54 -16.33
CA SER A 30 14.49 -12.70 -16.67
C SER A 30 14.11 -11.23 -16.81
N PHE A 31 12.99 -10.93 -17.48
CA PHE A 31 12.51 -9.56 -17.67
C PHE A 31 12.15 -8.89 -16.35
N ILE A 32 11.37 -9.56 -15.49
CA ILE A 32 10.99 -9.03 -14.18
C ILE A 32 12.20 -8.87 -13.27
N GLY A 33 13.14 -9.82 -13.29
CA GLY A 33 14.38 -9.70 -12.54
C GLY A 33 15.23 -8.50 -12.97
N ALA A 34 15.17 -8.08 -14.24
CA ALA A 34 15.82 -6.86 -14.72
C ALA A 34 15.03 -5.59 -14.35
N ALA A 35 13.69 -5.64 -14.42
CA ALA A 35 12.81 -4.54 -14.03
C ALA A 35 12.95 -4.18 -12.55
N ARG A 36 12.98 -5.19 -11.65
CA ARG A 36 13.21 -5.00 -10.21
C ARG A 36 14.55 -4.33 -9.93
N ARG A 37 15.63 -4.84 -10.52
CA ARG A 37 16.97 -4.24 -10.38
C ARG A 37 17.01 -2.79 -10.83
N THR A 38 16.36 -2.46 -11.94
CA THR A 38 16.24 -1.08 -12.42
C THR A 38 15.48 -0.22 -11.41
N ALA A 39 14.32 -0.68 -10.93
CA ALA A 39 13.54 0.03 -9.92
C ALA A 39 14.35 0.28 -8.65
N ASP A 40 15.09 -0.71 -8.16
CA ASP A 40 15.95 -0.57 -6.96
C ASP A 40 17.07 0.47 -7.17
N THR A 41 17.72 0.47 -8.35
CA THR A 41 18.78 1.45 -8.67
C THR A 41 18.26 2.88 -8.81
N VAL A 42 17.06 3.07 -9.38
CA VAL A 42 16.41 4.39 -9.50
C VAL A 42 15.95 4.90 -8.14
N HIS A 43 15.48 4.02 -7.24
CA HIS A 43 15.08 4.40 -5.88
C HIS A 43 16.27 4.64 -4.94
N GLY A 44 17.41 3.98 -5.15
CA GLY A 44 18.64 4.17 -4.34
C GLY A 44 19.31 5.54 -4.47
N SER A 45 18.88 6.38 -5.42
CA SER A 45 19.43 7.73 -5.68
C SER A 45 18.50 8.88 -5.26
N ALA A 46 17.30 8.56 -4.77
CA ALA A 46 16.36 9.53 -4.18
C ALA A 46 16.29 9.32 -2.66
N GLU A 47 17.38 9.63 -1.97
CA GLU A 47 17.27 10.09 -0.58
C GLU A 47 16.30 11.29 -0.59
N LEU A 48 15.02 11.08 -0.23
CA LEU A 48 14.19 11.99 0.60
C LEU A 48 12.65 11.85 0.54
N ALA A 49 12.01 10.93 -0.18
CA ALA A 49 10.54 10.85 -0.17
C ALA A 49 9.98 9.47 0.21
N ARG A 50 10.12 9.16 1.50
CA ARG A 50 9.51 8.03 2.21
C ARG A 50 7.97 8.06 2.12
N THR A 51 7.41 6.85 2.14
CA THR A 51 6.02 6.45 2.52
C THR A 51 4.91 6.46 1.47
N ASN A 52 4.13 5.37 1.49
CA ASN A 52 2.94 5.01 0.71
C ASN A 52 3.13 4.78 -0.80
N ALA A 53 3.77 5.68 -1.55
CA ALA A 53 3.90 5.50 -3.01
C ALA A 53 4.81 4.31 -3.39
N GLN A 54 5.93 4.15 -2.67
CA GLN A 54 6.87 3.04 -2.86
C GLN A 54 6.23 1.69 -2.54
N ASP A 55 5.45 1.62 -1.45
CA ASP A 55 4.72 0.40 -1.06
C ASP A 55 3.63 0.04 -2.08
N VAL A 56 2.97 1.02 -2.69
CA VAL A 56 1.95 0.78 -3.73
C VAL A 56 2.60 0.26 -5.02
N SER A 57 3.72 0.85 -5.45
CA SER A 57 4.45 0.37 -6.64
C SER A 57 5.02 -1.03 -6.43
N ALA A 58 5.61 -1.32 -5.27
CA ALA A 58 6.14 -2.64 -4.93
C ALA A 58 5.04 -3.71 -4.92
N ARG A 59 3.90 -3.42 -4.26
CA ARG A 59 2.73 -4.32 -4.29
C ARG A 59 2.15 -4.52 -5.68
N GLY A 60 2.15 -3.49 -6.52
CA GLY A 60 1.71 -3.58 -7.91
C GLY A 60 2.55 -4.59 -8.71
N PHE A 61 3.88 -4.56 -8.56
CA PHE A 61 4.77 -5.55 -9.16
C PHE A 61 4.51 -6.95 -8.60
N GLU A 62 4.33 -7.07 -7.29
CA GLU A 62 4.09 -8.35 -6.62
C GLU A 62 2.78 -9.00 -7.09
N TYR A 63 1.70 -8.23 -7.23
CA TYR A 63 0.43 -8.72 -7.78
C TYR A 63 0.51 -9.08 -9.27
N ALA A 64 1.24 -8.29 -10.06
CA ALA A 64 1.46 -8.61 -11.47
C ALA A 64 2.22 -9.93 -11.62
N GLU A 65 3.28 -10.14 -10.84
CA GLU A 65 4.03 -11.40 -10.81
C GLU A 65 3.17 -12.58 -10.36
N GLN A 66 2.40 -12.43 -9.28
CA GLN A 66 1.48 -13.48 -8.81
C GLN A 66 0.47 -13.87 -9.90
N ASN A 67 -0.13 -12.90 -10.58
CA ASN A 67 -1.09 -13.15 -11.65
C ASN A 67 -0.46 -13.84 -12.86
N VAL A 68 0.72 -13.39 -13.28
CA VAL A 68 1.43 -14.00 -14.42
C VAL A 68 1.90 -15.41 -14.08
N ASN A 69 2.40 -15.64 -12.86
CA ASN A 69 2.79 -16.98 -12.41
C ASN A 69 1.58 -17.93 -12.36
N ALA A 70 0.44 -17.49 -11.84
CA ALA A 70 -0.78 -18.28 -11.83
C ALA A 70 -1.27 -18.61 -13.24
N ALA A 71 -1.13 -17.68 -14.19
CA ALA A 71 -1.45 -17.92 -15.60
C ALA A 71 -0.51 -18.95 -16.24
N PHE A 72 0.80 -18.88 -15.96
CA PHE A 72 1.74 -19.91 -16.44
C PHE A 72 1.48 -21.27 -15.82
N ASP A 73 1.12 -21.34 -14.54
CA ASP A 73 0.77 -22.60 -13.87
C ASP A 73 -0.46 -23.24 -14.51
N LEU A 74 -1.49 -22.45 -14.79
CA LEU A 74 -2.66 -22.91 -15.54
C LEU A 74 -2.26 -23.35 -16.95
N ALA A 75 -1.49 -22.57 -17.69
CA ALA A 75 -1.05 -22.92 -19.04
C ALA A 75 -0.27 -24.24 -19.06
N GLN A 76 0.60 -24.47 -18.07
CA GLN A 76 1.35 -25.71 -17.93
C GLN A 76 0.45 -26.90 -17.61
N LYS A 77 -0.54 -26.72 -16.72
CA LYS A 77 -1.56 -27.74 -16.42
C LYS A 77 -2.43 -28.07 -17.65
N LEU A 78 -2.88 -27.05 -18.37
CA LEU A 78 -3.69 -27.20 -19.59
C LEU A 78 -2.93 -27.93 -20.70
N VAL A 79 -1.66 -27.57 -20.93
CA VAL A 79 -0.84 -28.25 -21.91
C VAL A 79 -0.64 -29.72 -21.53
N ARG A 80 -0.42 -30.03 -20.24
CA ARG A 80 -0.25 -31.41 -19.79
C ARG A 80 -1.55 -32.22 -19.72
N SER A 81 -2.72 -31.58 -19.89
CA SER A 81 -4.04 -32.24 -19.79
C SER A 81 -4.29 -33.20 -20.94
N ARG A 82 -4.59 -34.46 -20.63
CA ARG A 82 -4.78 -35.52 -21.62
C ARG A 82 -6.04 -35.31 -22.45
N ASP A 83 -7.08 -34.78 -21.83
CA ASP A 83 -8.39 -34.53 -22.40
C ASP A 83 -9.02 -33.23 -21.88
N LEU A 84 -10.18 -32.88 -22.45
CA LEU A 84 -10.93 -31.67 -22.07
C LEU A 84 -11.47 -31.72 -20.64
N GLN A 85 -11.72 -32.91 -20.09
CA GLN A 85 -12.25 -33.05 -18.74
C GLN A 85 -11.18 -32.68 -17.70
N GLU A 86 -9.95 -33.17 -17.90
CA GLU A 86 -8.79 -32.78 -17.08
C GLU A 86 -8.49 -31.28 -17.21
N ALA A 87 -8.56 -30.73 -18.42
CA ALA A 87 -8.39 -29.28 -18.64
C ALA A 87 -9.44 -28.44 -17.89
N MET A 88 -10.71 -28.86 -17.91
CA MET A 88 -11.79 -28.20 -17.17
C MET A 88 -11.60 -28.26 -15.65
N GLN A 89 -11.06 -29.37 -15.13
CA GLN A 89 -10.70 -29.47 -13.71
C GLN A 89 -9.61 -28.46 -13.33
N HIS A 90 -8.57 -28.32 -14.15
CA HIS A 90 -7.52 -27.33 -13.92
C HIS A 90 -8.04 -25.88 -14.02
N GLN A 91 -8.93 -25.60 -14.97
CA GLN A 91 -9.59 -24.30 -15.07
C GLN A 91 -10.42 -23.99 -13.80
N ALA A 92 -11.16 -24.97 -13.28
CA ALA A 92 -11.95 -24.80 -12.06
C ALA A 92 -11.05 -24.57 -10.82
N GLU A 93 -9.94 -25.31 -10.73
CA GLU A 93 -8.94 -25.14 -9.68
C GLU A 93 -8.32 -23.73 -9.73
N PHE A 94 -7.95 -23.26 -10.92
CA PHE A 94 -7.43 -21.90 -11.12
C PHE A 94 -8.44 -20.83 -10.71
N VAL A 95 -9.71 -20.96 -11.12
CA VAL A 95 -10.74 -19.98 -10.72
C VAL A 95 -10.88 -19.95 -9.19
N ARG A 96 -10.86 -21.11 -8.53
CA ARG A 96 -10.90 -21.20 -7.07
C ARG A 96 -9.69 -20.54 -6.42
N SER A 97 -8.48 -20.77 -6.92
CA SER A 97 -7.27 -20.14 -6.38
C SER A 97 -7.27 -18.64 -6.61
N GLN A 98 -7.69 -18.16 -7.77
CA GLN A 98 -7.82 -16.73 -8.05
C GLN A 98 -8.85 -16.07 -7.14
N PHE A 99 -9.98 -16.72 -6.85
CA PHE A 99 -10.97 -16.20 -5.91
C PHE A 99 -10.40 -16.06 -4.49
N ALA A 100 -9.64 -17.06 -4.03
CA ALA A 100 -8.96 -17.02 -2.74
C ALA A 100 -7.90 -15.90 -2.69
N ALA A 101 -7.13 -15.72 -3.76
CA ALA A 101 -6.15 -14.65 -3.89
C ALA A 101 -6.82 -13.26 -3.83
N ILE A 102 -7.92 -13.05 -4.57
CA ILE A 102 -8.71 -11.81 -4.54
C ILE A 102 -9.24 -11.53 -3.13
N GLN A 103 -9.77 -12.54 -2.44
CA GLN A 103 -10.23 -12.38 -1.06
C GLN A 103 -9.09 -11.98 -0.11
N SER A 104 -7.88 -12.53 -0.29
CA SER A 104 -6.71 -12.15 0.50
C SER A 104 -6.29 -10.70 0.20
N GLN A 105 -6.16 -10.35 -1.08
CA GLN A 105 -5.79 -9.01 -1.52
C GLN A 105 -6.81 -7.95 -1.04
N ALA A 106 -8.11 -8.26 -1.06
CA ALA A 106 -9.15 -7.36 -0.55
C ALA A 106 -9.04 -7.14 0.96
N LYS A 107 -8.70 -8.18 1.74
CA LYS A 107 -8.44 -8.05 3.18
C LYS A 107 -7.21 -7.18 3.45
N GLU A 108 -6.12 -7.39 2.71
CA GLU A 108 -4.92 -6.55 2.83
C GLU A 108 -5.22 -5.09 2.50
N PHE A 109 -5.98 -4.83 1.43
CA PHE A 109 -6.38 -3.47 1.06
C PHE A 109 -7.24 -2.81 2.14
N SER A 110 -8.16 -3.55 2.76
CA SER A 110 -8.97 -3.07 3.88
C SER A 110 -8.11 -2.71 5.11
N GLY A 111 -7.10 -3.54 5.42
CA GLY A 111 -6.17 -3.30 6.52
C GLY A 111 -5.30 -2.06 6.27
N LEU A 112 -4.88 -1.83 5.03
CA LEU A 112 -4.14 -0.63 4.63
C LEU A 112 -4.99 0.63 4.74
N ALA A 113 -6.22 0.60 4.25
CA ALA A 113 -7.14 1.72 4.35
C ALA A 113 -7.44 2.08 5.82
N GLN A 114 -7.68 1.07 6.67
CA GLN A 114 -7.90 1.27 8.09
C GLN A 114 -6.66 1.85 8.79
N SER A 115 -5.47 1.34 8.47
CA SER A 115 -4.20 1.85 9.01
C SER A 115 -3.94 3.30 8.59
N ALA A 116 -4.22 3.64 7.33
CA ALA A 116 -4.09 5.01 6.83
C ALA A 116 -5.07 5.97 7.53
N MET A 117 -6.31 5.52 7.75
CA MET A 117 -7.32 6.31 8.48
C MET A 117 -6.93 6.53 9.94
N GLN A 118 -6.44 5.49 10.64
CA GLN A 118 -5.95 5.62 12.02
C GLN A 118 -4.77 6.59 12.12
N GLN A 119 -3.80 6.49 11.21
CA GLN A 119 -2.67 7.42 11.17
C GLN A 119 -3.12 8.86 10.88
N GLY A 120 -4.13 9.05 10.02
CA GLY A 120 -4.73 10.36 9.77
C GLY A 120 -5.41 10.94 11.01
N ALA A 121 -6.18 10.12 11.72
CA ALA A 121 -6.85 10.49 12.95
C ALA A 121 -5.87 10.88 14.06
N GLU A 122 -4.79 10.10 14.25
CA GLU A 122 -3.74 10.43 15.23
C GLU A 122 -3.04 11.74 14.87
N ARG A 123 -2.69 11.96 13.60
CA ARG A 123 -2.09 13.25 13.18
C ARG A 123 -3.02 14.43 13.42
N ALA A 124 -4.31 14.29 13.14
CA ALA A 124 -5.31 15.34 13.39
C ALA A 124 -5.43 15.64 14.90
N LYS A 125 -5.44 14.60 15.73
CA LYS A 125 -5.47 14.73 17.19
C LYS A 125 -4.23 15.45 17.71
N SER A 126 -3.04 15.09 17.25
CA SER A 126 -1.79 15.76 17.63
C SER A 126 -1.80 17.24 17.23
N ALA A 127 -2.23 17.57 16.00
CA ALA A 127 -2.34 18.96 15.56
C ALA A 127 -3.33 19.78 16.40
N MET A 128 -4.44 19.17 16.81
CA MET A 128 -5.43 19.81 17.68
C MET A 128 -4.88 20.04 19.09
N GLN A 129 -4.10 19.09 19.63
CA GLN A 129 -3.42 19.24 20.92
C GLN A 129 -2.39 20.38 20.87
N GLU A 130 -1.54 20.42 19.84
CA GLU A 130 -0.58 21.51 19.65
C GLU A 130 -1.25 22.88 19.55
N SER A 131 -2.39 22.95 18.84
CA SER A 131 -3.18 24.18 18.70
C SER A 131 -3.76 24.64 20.05
N ALA A 132 -4.28 23.70 20.84
CA ALA A 132 -4.81 23.99 22.17
C ALA A 132 -3.71 24.47 23.13
N ASP A 133 -2.52 23.86 23.05
CA ASP A 133 -1.37 24.25 23.86
C ASP A 133 -0.82 25.63 23.46
N GLN A 134 -0.80 25.95 22.16
CA GLN A 134 -0.48 27.31 21.71
C GLN A 134 -1.50 28.35 22.20
N ALA A 135 -2.79 28.03 22.13
CA ALA A 135 -3.85 28.92 22.60
C ALA A 135 -3.74 29.16 24.12
N ARG A 136 -3.45 28.12 24.92
CA ARG A 136 -3.18 28.27 26.35
C ARG A 136 -1.99 29.19 26.62
N LYS A 137 -0.85 28.95 25.96
CA LYS A 137 0.35 29.79 26.11
C LYS A 137 0.07 31.25 25.76
N ALA A 138 -0.68 31.51 24.68
CA ALA A 138 -1.07 32.86 24.29
C ALA A 138 -1.97 33.54 25.35
N MET A 139 -2.92 32.81 25.93
CA MET A 139 -3.76 33.32 27.01
C MET A 139 -2.96 33.61 28.28
N GLU A 140 -2.04 32.72 28.69
CA GLU A 140 -1.17 32.93 29.84
C GLU A 140 -0.28 34.16 29.64
N GLN A 141 0.30 34.33 28.46
CA GLN A 141 1.08 35.51 28.11
C GLN A 141 0.24 36.80 28.17
N GLY A 142 -0.98 36.77 27.64
CA GLY A 142 -1.91 37.90 27.70
C GLY A 142 -2.34 38.25 29.13
N ALA A 143 -2.63 37.24 29.94
CA ALA A 143 -3.01 37.42 31.35
C ALA A 143 -1.85 38.02 32.17
N ASN A 144 -0.63 37.51 31.98
CA ASN A 144 0.56 38.04 32.66
C ASN A 144 0.85 39.49 32.24
N ALA A 145 0.77 39.80 30.94
CA ALA A 145 0.95 41.16 30.45
C ALA A 145 -0.11 42.13 31.00
N ALA A 146 -1.36 41.70 31.10
CA ALA A 146 -2.45 42.49 31.67
C ALA A 146 -2.26 42.71 33.19
N GLN A 147 -1.86 41.67 33.93
CA GLN A 147 -1.54 41.79 35.36
C GLN A 147 -0.39 42.77 35.59
N GLN A 148 0.67 42.68 34.78
CA GLN A 148 1.83 43.56 34.91
C GLN A 148 1.45 45.01 34.61
N THR A 149 0.67 45.25 33.55
CA THR A 149 0.14 46.59 33.22
C THR A 149 -0.74 47.16 34.34
N ALA A 150 -1.57 46.32 34.96
CA ALA A 150 -2.43 46.74 36.07
C ALA A 150 -1.60 47.09 37.33
N GLN A 151 -0.56 46.31 37.62
CA GLN A 151 0.37 46.60 38.73
C GLN A 151 1.13 47.92 38.48
N ASP A 152 1.67 48.11 37.27
CA ASP A 152 2.39 49.33 36.90
C ASP A 152 1.49 50.58 37.02
N ALA A 153 0.22 50.47 36.59
CA ALA A 153 -0.77 51.54 36.73
C ALA A 153 -1.10 51.86 38.20
N GLN A 154 -1.21 50.84 39.06
CA GLN A 154 -1.44 51.04 40.50
C GLN A 154 -0.25 51.73 41.17
N HIS A 155 0.98 51.32 40.84
CA HIS A 155 2.20 51.96 41.36
C HIS A 155 2.33 53.42 40.90
N ALA A 156 1.98 53.72 39.63
CA ALA A 156 1.97 55.09 39.13
C ALA A 156 0.92 55.96 39.84
N ALA A 157 -0.28 55.42 40.09
CA ALA A 157 -1.35 56.13 40.79
C ALA A 157 -0.97 56.44 42.26
N GLN A 158 -0.35 55.49 42.97
CA GLN A 158 0.09 55.68 44.35
C GLN A 158 1.19 56.77 44.47
N ASN A 159 2.20 56.74 43.59
CA ASN A 159 3.25 57.76 43.57
C ASN A 159 2.73 59.17 43.21
N THR A 160 1.66 59.26 42.41
CA THR A 160 1.06 60.54 42.04
C THR A 160 0.18 61.11 43.17
N ALA A 161 -0.50 60.23 43.92
CA ALA A 161 -1.27 60.62 45.10
C ALA A 161 -0.37 61.13 46.24
N GLU A 162 0.81 60.54 46.43
CA GLU A 162 1.79 61.01 47.43
C GLU A 162 2.43 62.36 47.06
N LYS A 163 2.55 62.69 45.76
CA LYS A 163 3.11 63.98 45.30
C LYS A 163 2.12 65.14 45.30
N SER A 164 0.81 64.89 45.27
CA SER A 164 -0.23 65.94 45.28
C SER A 164 -0.82 66.23 46.66
N GLY A 165 -0.28 65.62 47.72
CA GLY A 165 -0.73 65.76 49.11
C GLY A 165 0.03 66.80 49.95
N TYR A 166 0.59 67.86 49.34
CA TYR A 166 1.17 69.02 50.04
C TYR A 166 0.55 70.32 49.56
#